data_AF-A0AAW8XVX2-F1
#
_entry.id   AF-A0AAW8XVX2-F1
#
_cell.length_a   1.000
_cell.length_b   1.000
_cell.length_c   1.000
_cell.angle_alpha   90.00
_cell.angle_beta   90.00
_cell.angle_gamma   90.00
#
_symmetry.space_group_name_H-M   'P 1'
#
loop_
_entity.id
_entity.type
_entity.pdbx_description
1 polymer ?
#
loop_
_entity_poly.entity_id
_entity_poly.type
_entity_poly.pdbx_seq_one_letter_code
_entity_poly.pdbx_strand_id
1 'polypeptide(L)'
;MSGMKYMNSCVNWPQHDVSAEGGLSDMVDLSRDVSRSTFLKHVDQADLHELEACLGYSRSPRQGMTMADDYHVSYHRSKLHGDTVYYLKHSAIEYVFA
;
A
#
# COMPACT_ATOMS: atom_id res chain seq x y z
N MET A 1 -13.91 10.47 8.87
CA MET A 1 -14.07 9.38 7.89
C MET A 1 -12.96 8.39 8.16
N SER A 2 -13.26 7.12 8.42
CA SER A 2 -12.24 6.08 8.62
C SER A 2 -11.64 5.74 7.25
N GLY A 3 -10.32 5.74 7.12
CA GLY A 3 -9.65 5.26 5.90
C GLY A 3 -9.71 3.73 5.81
N MET A 4 -9.32 3.20 4.64
CA MET A 4 -9.11 1.76 4.43
C MET A 4 -7.98 1.26 5.31
N LYS A 5 -8.15 0.07 5.89
CA LYS A 5 -7.19 -0.49 6.84
C LYS A 5 -6.12 -1.29 6.13
N TYR A 6 -4.95 -1.40 6.75
CA TYR A 6 -3.93 -2.32 6.24
C TYR A 6 -4.48 -3.75 6.29
N MET A 7 -4.49 -4.41 5.13
CA MET A 7 -5.03 -5.76 4.99
C MET A 7 -3.92 -6.79 4.95
N ASN A 8 -3.04 -6.72 3.94
CA ASN A 8 -1.99 -7.72 3.74
C ASN A 8 -0.91 -7.22 2.75
N SER A 9 0.17 -7.99 2.62
CA SER A 9 1.22 -7.79 1.62
C SER A 9 1.24 -8.92 0.59
N CYS A 10 1.73 -8.65 -0.63
CA CYS A 10 1.83 -9.67 -1.69
C CYS A 10 2.59 -10.94 -1.27
N VAL A 11 3.61 -10.81 -0.41
CA VAL A 11 4.41 -11.95 0.09
C VAL A 11 3.66 -12.86 1.08
N ASN A 12 2.59 -12.34 1.68
CA ASN A 12 1.74 -13.06 2.65
C ASN A 12 0.34 -13.31 2.09
N TRP A 13 0.15 -13.11 0.78
CA TRP A 13 -1.16 -13.22 0.15
C TRP A 13 -1.64 -14.67 0.10
N PRO A 14 -2.96 -14.93 0.26
CA PRO A 14 -3.51 -16.26 0.06
C PRO A 14 -3.20 -16.79 -1.35
N GLN A 15 -2.50 -17.93 -1.44
CA GLN A 15 -2.02 -18.45 -2.72
C GLN A 15 -3.14 -18.69 -3.75
N HIS A 16 -4.32 -19.14 -3.30
CA HIS A 16 -5.46 -19.39 -4.19
C HIS A 16 -6.05 -18.11 -4.79
N ASP A 17 -5.75 -16.94 -4.20
CA ASP A 17 -6.27 -15.64 -4.62
C ASP A 17 -5.27 -14.85 -5.48
N VAL A 18 -4.03 -15.34 -5.63
CA VAL A 18 -3.01 -14.60 -6.39
C VAL A 18 -3.37 -14.49 -7.87
N SER A 19 -3.76 -15.61 -8.48
CA SER A 19 -4.09 -15.71 -9.91
C SER A 19 -5.58 -15.98 -10.16
N ALA A 20 -6.42 -15.80 -9.14
CA ALA A 20 -7.86 -15.80 -9.31
C ALA A 20 -8.30 -14.57 -10.10
N GLU A 21 -9.43 -14.66 -10.81
CA GLU A 21 -10.05 -13.50 -11.45
C GLU A 21 -10.37 -12.42 -10.42
N GLY A 22 -9.88 -11.20 -10.65
CA GLY A 22 -9.98 -10.08 -9.72
C GLY A 22 -9.01 -10.15 -8.53
N GLY A 23 -8.16 -11.17 -8.46
CA GLY A 23 -7.19 -11.40 -7.40
C GLY A 23 -5.98 -10.48 -7.44
N LEU A 24 -4.90 -10.86 -6.73
CA LEU A 24 -3.73 -9.99 -6.55
C LEU A 24 -3.05 -9.60 -7.88
N SER A 25 -2.86 -10.55 -8.80
CA SER A 25 -2.23 -10.28 -10.09
C SER A 25 -3.03 -9.25 -10.90
N ASP A 26 -4.34 -9.43 -10.99
CA ASP A 26 -5.23 -8.48 -11.67
C ASP A 26 -5.21 -7.10 -10.99
N MET A 27 -5.17 -7.06 -9.65
CA MET A 27 -5.02 -5.81 -8.90
C MET A 27 -3.72 -5.08 -9.26
N VAL A 28 -2.60 -5.79 -9.38
CA VAL A 28 -1.32 -5.16 -9.78
C VAL A 28 -1.36 -4.71 -11.24
N ASP A 29 -1.87 -5.53 -12.14
CA ASP A 29 -1.91 -5.25 -13.59
C ASP A 29 -2.84 -4.09 -13.95
N LEU A 30 -3.93 -3.92 -13.20
CA LEU A 30 -4.92 -2.84 -13.42
C LEU A 30 -4.61 -1.54 -12.65
N SER A 31 -3.50 -1.52 -11.92
CA SER A 31 -3.14 -0.41 -11.04
C SER A 31 -2.86 0.91 -11.78
N ARG A 32 -3.03 2.01 -11.04
CA ARG A 32 -2.68 3.35 -11.49
C ARG A 32 -1.94 4.08 -10.39
N ASP A 33 -0.83 4.70 -10.77
CA ASP A 33 -0.06 5.57 -9.88
C ASP A 33 -0.93 6.71 -9.35
N VAL A 34 -0.78 6.98 -8.06
CA VAL A 34 -1.37 8.14 -7.39
C VAL A 34 -0.30 8.86 -6.57
N SER A 35 -0.51 10.15 -6.31
CA SER A 35 0.38 10.88 -5.40
C SER A 35 0.24 10.35 -3.96
N ARG A 36 1.28 10.49 -3.14
CA ARG A 36 1.20 10.26 -1.69
C ARG A 36 0.06 11.04 -1.05
N SER A 37 -0.13 12.30 -1.47
CA SER A 37 -1.21 13.15 -0.95
C SER A 37 -2.61 12.61 -1.26
N THR A 38 -2.76 11.88 -2.37
CA THR A 38 -4.00 11.18 -2.72
C THR A 38 -4.16 9.94 -1.86
N PHE A 39 -3.10 9.12 -1.76
CA PHE A 39 -3.09 7.91 -0.95
C PHE A 39 -3.50 8.16 0.50
N LEU A 40 -2.92 9.19 1.14
CA LEU A 40 -3.21 9.57 2.54
C LEU A 40 -4.66 10.02 2.80
N LYS A 41 -5.44 10.36 1.77
CA LYS A 41 -6.86 10.68 1.92
C LYS A 41 -7.74 9.44 2.02
N HIS A 42 -7.23 8.28 1.61
CA HIS A 42 -8.01 7.06 1.46
C HIS A 42 -7.61 5.97 2.44
N VAL A 43 -6.39 5.97 2.96
CA VAL A 43 -5.91 4.96 3.91
C VAL A 43 -6.02 5.43 5.36
N ASP A 44 -6.12 4.48 6.27
CA ASP A 44 -6.02 4.72 7.70
C ASP A 44 -4.58 5.14 8.07
N GLN A 45 -4.46 6.26 8.76
CA GLN A 45 -3.14 6.83 9.10
C GLN A 45 -2.47 6.11 10.27
N ALA A 46 -3.23 5.46 11.16
CA ALA A 46 -2.65 4.70 12.27
C ALA A 46 -1.98 3.44 11.72
N ASP A 47 -2.69 2.67 10.90
CA ASP A 47 -2.16 1.48 10.24
C ASP A 47 -0.94 1.81 9.35
N LEU A 48 -1.01 2.92 8.60
CA LEU A 48 0.13 3.37 7.79
C LEU A 48 1.35 3.71 8.67
N HIS A 49 1.15 4.39 9.80
CA HIS A 49 2.26 4.72 10.70
C HIS A 49 2.88 3.49 11.37
N GLU A 50 2.07 2.47 11.67
CA GLU A 50 2.59 1.19 12.15
C GLU A 50 3.41 0.49 11.07
N LEU A 51 2.91 0.46 9.83
CA LEU A 51 3.65 -0.09 8.70
C LEU A 51 4.96 0.67 8.42
N GLU A 52 4.94 2.00 8.42
CA GLU A 52 6.13 2.86 8.29
C GLU A 52 7.19 2.50 9.34
N ALA A 53 6.77 2.30 10.60
CA ALA A 53 7.68 1.90 11.69
C ALA A 53 8.23 0.47 11.50
N CYS A 54 7.40 -0.49 11.07
CA CYS A 54 7.83 -1.86 10.77
C CYS A 54 8.84 -1.92 9.62
N LEU A 55 8.74 -1.02 8.66
CA LEU A 55 9.68 -0.89 7.54
C LEU A 55 10.93 -0.08 7.91
N GLY A 56 11.03 0.43 9.14
CA GLY A 56 12.20 1.15 9.64
C GLY A 56 12.25 2.63 9.27
N TYR A 57 11.15 3.20 8.78
CA TYR A 57 11.10 4.63 8.46
C TYR A 57 10.97 5.49 9.72
N SER A 58 11.60 6.65 9.66
CA SER A 58 11.53 7.67 10.70
C SER A 58 10.27 8.53 10.56
N ARG A 59 9.78 9.06 11.68
CA ARG A 59 8.67 10.03 11.71
C ARG A 59 9.09 11.45 11.31
N SER A 60 10.38 11.74 11.35
CA SER A 60 10.93 13.06 11.04
C SER A 60 12.23 12.94 10.26
N PRO A 61 12.46 13.80 9.25
CA PRO A 61 13.73 13.84 8.51
C PRO A 61 14.97 14.09 9.40
N ARG A 62 14.78 14.65 10.60
CA ARG A 62 15.86 14.86 11.58
C ARG A 62 16.29 13.58 12.31
N GLN A 63 15.44 12.55 12.29
CA GLN A 63 15.67 11.27 12.98
C GLN A 63 16.11 10.18 12.01
N GLY A 64 15.94 10.39 10.70
CA GLY A 64 16.33 9.47 9.65
C GLY A 64 15.45 9.66 8.42
N MET A 65 15.54 8.71 7.47
CA MET A 65 14.75 8.74 6.25
C MET A 65 13.27 8.51 6.55
N THR A 66 12.39 9.36 6.02
CA THR A 66 10.94 9.17 6.09
C THR A 66 10.46 8.44 4.83
N MET A 67 9.33 7.72 4.92
CA MET A 67 8.73 7.09 3.72
C MET A 67 8.30 8.14 2.69
N ALA A 68 8.01 9.38 3.12
CA ALA A 68 7.67 10.47 2.22
C ALA A 68 8.85 10.92 1.34
N ASP A 69 10.09 10.73 1.83
CA ASP A 69 11.33 11.13 1.15
C ASP A 69 11.98 9.97 0.37
N ASP A 70 11.41 8.77 0.45
CA ASP A 70 11.94 7.58 -0.23
C ASP A 70 11.43 7.50 -1.68
N TYR A 71 12.34 7.72 -2.63
CA TYR A 71 12.06 7.68 -4.06
C TYR A 71 11.77 6.27 -4.61
N HIS A 72 12.07 5.22 -3.84
CA HIS A 72 11.74 3.85 -4.21
C HIS A 72 10.32 3.44 -3.81
N VAL A 73 9.62 4.28 -3.04
CA VAL A 73 8.23 4.05 -2.66
C VAL A 73 7.29 4.68 -3.69
N SER A 74 6.33 3.89 -4.16
CA SER A 74 5.27 4.36 -5.06
C SER A 74 3.90 4.01 -4.49
N TYR A 75 2.88 4.81 -4.84
CA TYR A 75 1.53 4.68 -4.32
C TYR A 75 0.56 4.45 -5.45
N HIS A 76 -0.41 3.58 -5.23
CA HIS A 76 -1.26 3.03 -6.28
C HIS A 76 -2.70 2.98 -5.84
N ARG A 77 -3.60 3.18 -6.81
CA ARG A 77 -5.01 2.85 -6.71
C ARG A 77 -5.32 1.72 -7.68
N SER A 78 -6.09 0.73 -7.25
CA SER A 78 -6.52 -0.36 -8.13
C SER A 78 -7.89 -0.92 -7.74
N LYS A 79 -8.21 -2.10 -8.27
CA LYS A 79 -9.35 -2.91 -7.89
C LYS A 79 -8.91 -4.30 -7.43
N LEU A 80 -9.50 -4.77 -6.33
CA LEU A 80 -9.37 -6.14 -5.85
C LEU A 80 -10.78 -6.70 -5.71
N HIS A 81 -11.09 -7.81 -6.40
CA HIS A 81 -12.43 -8.40 -6.46
C HIS A 81 -13.53 -7.40 -6.87
N GLY A 82 -13.16 -6.42 -7.70
CA GLY A 82 -14.04 -5.35 -8.17
C GLY A 82 -14.09 -4.11 -7.27
N ASP A 83 -13.63 -4.21 -6.02
CA ASP A 83 -13.64 -3.13 -5.04
C ASP A 83 -12.41 -2.24 -5.15
N THR A 84 -12.59 -0.93 -4.95
CA THR A 84 -11.46 0.01 -5.00
C THR A 84 -10.56 -0.20 -3.79
N VAL A 85 -9.27 -0.41 -4.05
CA VAL A 85 -8.24 -0.53 -3.02
C VAL A 85 -7.08 0.43 -3.30
N TYR A 86 -6.28 0.67 -2.26
CA TYR A 86 -5.04 1.44 -2.36
C TYR A 86 -3.88 0.60 -1.85
N TYR A 87 -2.71 0.74 -2.44
CA TYR A 87 -1.51 0.08 -1.92
C TYR A 87 -0.28 0.95 -2.13
N LEU A 88 0.75 0.72 -1.33
CA LEU A 88 2.09 1.23 -1.59
C LEU A 88 2.98 0.08 -2.03
N LYS A 89 3.94 0.37 -2.91
CA LYS A 89 4.96 -0.57 -3.34
C LYS A 89 6.31 -0.10 -2.80
N HIS A 90 6.95 -0.94 -2.01
CA HIS A 90 8.28 -0.73 -1.46
C HIS A 90 9.10 -2.01 -1.65
N SER A 91 10.28 -1.91 -2.27
CA SER A 91 11.14 -3.07 -2.55
C SER A 91 10.43 -4.23 -3.29
N ALA A 92 9.58 -3.88 -4.27
CA ALA A 92 8.73 -4.82 -5.02
C ALA A 92 7.69 -5.59 -4.18
N ILE A 93 7.41 -5.12 -2.97
CA ILE A 93 6.34 -5.65 -2.12
C ILE A 93 5.18 -4.66 -2.14
N GLU A 94 4.00 -5.13 -2.53
CA GLU A 94 2.74 -4.39 -2.47
C GLU A 94 2.09 -4.58 -1.10
N TYR A 95 1.84 -3.48 -0.39
CA TYR A 95 1.17 -3.44 0.91
C TYR A 95 -0.23 -2.85 0.74
N VAL A 96 -1.25 -3.71 0.79
CA VAL A 96 -2.62 -3.41 0.36
C VAL A 96 -3.48 -2.92 1.53
N PHE A 97 -4.24 -1.87 1.27
CA PHE A 97 -5.26 -1.29 2.13
C PHE A 97 -6.63 -1.45 1.48
N ALA A 98 -7.58 -2.03 2.20
CA ALA A 98 -8.93 -2.33 1.74
C ALA A 98 -10.00 -2.05 2.82
#